data_AF-A0A9R1CIP3-F1
#
_entry.id   AF-A0A9R1CIP3-F1
#
_cell.length_a   1.000
_cell.length_b   1.000
_cell.length_c   1.000
_cell.angle_alpha   90.00
_cell.angle_beta   90.00
_cell.angle_gamma   90.00
#
_symmetry.space_group_name_H-M   'P 1'
#
loop_
_entity.id
_entity.type
_entity.pdbx_description
1 polymer ?
#
loop_
_entity_poly.entity_id
_entity_poly.type
_entity_poly.pdbx_seq_one_letter_code
_entity_poly.pdbx_strand_id
1 'polypeptide(L)'
;MFVLIGVRDTAPVAPKTFDIPPATTIKDALNKKYANKLVPEKGLALSVFDILTAEDGKVTWGNGLMYYKVSFRLMLFAPFVGEVIVGRVLSTTKSYIRVSLGFFQDIYIVPSLLPPNSAYDPQQKAFFWVASDDESTLTQEQLLNTVVSERLYIDPGEAIRFRVDSIEWQDVRPTPQAMLAEMNGEAVEGKDPIEKAGFKILATIAESGLGVTAWWPGREENEEMYEE
;
A
#
# COMPACT_ATOMS: atom_id res chain seq x y z
N MET A 1 -1.46 -11.49 0.16
CA MET A 1 -0.97 -10.15 -0.20
C MET A 1 -0.59 -10.03 -1.68
N PHE A 2 0.04 -11.05 -2.29
CA PHE A 2 0.43 -11.01 -3.71
C PHE A 2 -0.42 -11.95 -4.56
N VAL A 3 -0.77 -11.49 -5.76
CA VAL A 3 -1.54 -12.25 -6.75
C VAL A 3 -0.85 -12.22 -8.11
N LEU A 4 -0.99 -13.31 -8.87
CA LEU A 4 -0.55 -13.39 -10.26
C LEU A 4 -1.74 -13.16 -11.18
N ILE A 5 -1.61 -12.21 -12.10
CA ILE A 5 -2.63 -11.98 -13.15
C ILE A 5 -2.03 -12.28 -14.52
N GLY A 6 -2.79 -12.95 -15.38
CA GLY A 6 -2.42 -13.15 -16.78
C GLY A 6 -2.82 -11.92 -17.61
N VAL A 7 -1.86 -11.31 -18.29
CA VAL A 7 -2.07 -10.15 -19.17
C VAL A 7 -1.57 -10.48 -20.57
N ARG A 8 -2.29 -9.98 -21.58
CA ARG A 8 -1.83 -9.97 -22.97
C ARG A 8 -1.53 -8.53 -23.37
N ASP A 9 -0.33 -8.29 -23.84
CA ASP A 9 0.09 -6.95 -24.24
C ASP A 9 1.09 -7.02 -25.40
N THR A 10 1.30 -5.88 -26.05
CA THR A 10 2.32 -5.74 -27.09
C THR A 10 3.52 -4.97 -26.55
N ALA A 11 4.68 -5.61 -26.53
CA ALA A 11 5.93 -5.03 -26.07
C ALA A 11 6.76 -4.49 -27.26
N PRO A 12 7.06 -3.18 -27.31
CA PRO A 12 7.96 -2.62 -28.31
C PRO A 12 9.42 -2.82 -27.91
N VAL A 13 10.23 -3.36 -28.82
CA VAL A 13 11.67 -3.58 -28.63
C VAL A 13 12.47 -2.69 -29.58
N ALA A 14 13.41 -1.93 -29.01
CA ALA A 14 14.27 -1.01 -29.75
C ALA A 14 15.36 -1.75 -30.55
N PRO A 15 15.74 -1.26 -31.74
CA PRO A 15 16.83 -1.86 -32.52
C PRO A 15 18.18 -1.93 -31.80
N LYS A 16 18.43 -0.98 -30.88
CA LYS A 16 19.65 -0.94 -30.07
C LYS A 16 19.81 -2.16 -29.16
N THR A 17 18.71 -2.83 -28.81
CA THR A 17 18.68 -3.97 -27.88
C THR A 17 18.50 -5.31 -28.60
N PHE A 18 18.70 -5.36 -29.93
CA PHE A 18 18.58 -6.60 -30.72
C PHE A 18 19.73 -7.58 -30.50
N ASP A 19 20.86 -7.12 -29.97
CA ASP A 19 22.01 -7.97 -29.63
C ASP A 19 21.73 -8.85 -28.38
N ILE A 20 20.75 -8.46 -27.57
CA ILE A 20 20.37 -9.14 -26.32
C ILE A 20 19.27 -10.17 -26.63
N PRO A 21 19.25 -11.35 -25.96
CA PRO A 21 18.20 -12.34 -26.14
C PRO A 21 16.79 -11.75 -26.02
N PRO A 22 15.86 -12.04 -26.96
CA PRO A 22 14.54 -11.43 -26.99
C PRO A 22 13.74 -11.60 -25.69
N ALA A 23 13.87 -12.74 -25.02
CA ALA A 23 13.17 -13.01 -23.77
C ALA A 23 13.53 -12.00 -22.66
N THR A 24 14.82 -11.65 -22.54
CA THR A 24 15.31 -10.67 -21.56
C THR A 24 14.83 -9.28 -21.93
N THR A 25 15.00 -8.90 -23.20
CA THR A 25 14.61 -7.56 -23.68
C THR A 25 13.11 -7.32 -23.58
N ILE A 26 12.28 -8.33 -23.84
CA ILE A 26 10.83 -8.27 -23.64
C ILE A 26 10.50 -8.10 -22.15
N LYS A 27 11.14 -8.88 -21.27
CA LYS A 27 10.92 -8.77 -19.82
C LYS A 27 11.28 -7.37 -19.31
N ASP A 28 12.37 -6.79 -19.77
CA ASP A 28 12.80 -5.44 -19.42
C ASP A 28 11.83 -4.37 -19.93
N ALA A 29 11.35 -4.51 -21.17
CA ALA A 29 10.36 -3.61 -21.74
C ALA A 29 9.02 -3.66 -20.97
N LEU A 30 8.57 -4.86 -20.60
CA LEU A 30 7.37 -5.05 -19.79
C LEU A 30 7.55 -4.53 -18.36
N ASN A 31 8.69 -4.80 -17.71
CA ASN A 31 8.99 -4.25 -16.38
C ASN A 31 8.99 -2.72 -16.41
N LYS A 32 9.60 -2.09 -17.42
CA LYS A 32 9.57 -0.63 -17.58
C LYS A 32 8.15 -0.11 -17.80
N LYS A 33 7.29 -0.88 -18.46
CA LYS A 33 5.89 -0.52 -18.72
C LYS A 33 4.98 -0.72 -17.51
N TYR A 34 5.20 -1.74 -16.68
CA TYR A 34 4.24 -2.13 -15.63
C TYR A 34 4.74 -1.91 -14.19
N ALA A 35 6.05 -1.82 -13.94
CA ALA A 35 6.57 -1.63 -12.59
C ALA A 35 6.06 -0.33 -11.96
N ASN A 36 5.66 -0.41 -10.70
CA ASN A 36 5.08 0.68 -9.92
C ASN A 36 3.86 1.36 -10.56
N LYS A 37 3.14 0.66 -11.44
CA LYS A 37 1.89 1.16 -12.00
C LYS A 37 0.70 0.51 -11.30
N LEU A 38 -0.32 1.33 -11.04
CA LEU A 38 -1.58 0.86 -10.54
C LEU A 38 -2.39 0.24 -11.68
N VAL A 39 -2.78 -1.03 -11.53
CA VAL A 39 -3.72 -1.69 -12.42
C VAL A 39 -5.13 -1.48 -11.84
N PRO A 40 -6.06 -0.86 -12.60
CA PRO A 40 -7.42 -0.61 -12.12
C PRO A 40 -8.08 -1.88 -11.58
N GLU A 41 -8.78 -1.75 -10.45
CA GLU A 41 -9.51 -2.84 -9.77
C GLU A 41 -8.67 -4.05 -9.31
N LYS A 42 -7.37 -4.10 -9.60
CA LYS A 42 -6.51 -5.23 -9.26
C LYS A 42 -5.46 -4.91 -8.21
N GLY A 43 -4.81 -3.75 -8.28
CA GLY A 43 -3.77 -3.35 -7.32
C GLY A 43 -2.47 -2.89 -7.96
N LEU A 44 -1.40 -2.83 -7.17
CA LEU A 44 -0.10 -2.30 -7.59
C LEU A 44 0.74 -3.38 -8.29
N ALA A 45 1.15 -3.14 -9.53
CA ALA A 45 2.06 -4.04 -10.24
C ALA A 45 3.51 -3.83 -9.77
N LEU A 46 4.15 -4.91 -9.34
CA LEU A 46 5.53 -4.90 -8.87
C LEU A 46 6.49 -5.24 -10.00
N SER A 47 6.34 -6.44 -10.57
CA SER A 47 7.22 -6.95 -11.62
C SER A 47 6.55 -8.03 -12.47
N VAL A 48 7.15 -8.31 -13.62
CA VAL A 48 6.79 -9.44 -14.47
C VAL A 48 7.35 -10.73 -13.85
N PHE A 49 6.47 -11.69 -13.59
CA PHE A 49 6.84 -12.99 -13.05
C PHE A 49 7.47 -13.85 -14.16
N ASP A 50 6.68 -14.22 -15.15
CA ASP A 50 7.10 -15.03 -16.29
C ASP A 50 6.36 -14.67 -17.59
N ILE A 51 6.94 -15.08 -18.70
CA ILE A 51 6.36 -14.96 -20.04
C ILE A 51 5.84 -16.34 -20.43
N LEU A 52 4.54 -16.45 -20.68
CA LEU A 52 3.87 -17.70 -21.05
C LEU A 52 4.04 -18.00 -22.54
N THR A 53 3.71 -17.01 -23.38
CA THR A 53 3.81 -17.12 -24.83
C THR A 53 4.32 -15.81 -25.42
N ALA A 54 5.19 -15.93 -26.42
CA ALA A 54 5.65 -14.82 -27.24
C ALA A 54 5.44 -15.18 -28.71
N GLU A 55 4.67 -14.36 -29.42
CA GLU A 55 4.52 -14.46 -30.87
C GLU A 55 5.72 -13.80 -31.59
N ASP A 56 5.88 -14.14 -32.86
CA ASP A 56 6.90 -13.53 -33.71
C ASP A 56 6.73 -12.01 -33.78
N GLY A 57 7.83 -11.29 -33.54
CA GLY A 57 7.81 -9.83 -33.54
C GLY A 57 7.63 -9.25 -34.94
N LYS A 58 6.73 -8.28 -35.07
CA LYS A 58 6.46 -7.59 -36.35
C LYS A 58 7.05 -6.19 -36.32
N VAL A 59 7.69 -5.81 -37.41
CA VAL A 59 8.25 -4.46 -37.58
C VAL A 59 7.21 -3.57 -38.25
N THR A 60 6.90 -2.43 -37.64
CA THR A 60 6.02 -1.42 -38.26
C THR A 60 6.84 -0.42 -39.06
N TRP A 61 6.26 0.07 -40.16
CA TRP A 61 6.89 1.13 -40.96
C TRP A 61 7.01 2.43 -40.16
N GLY A 62 8.11 3.17 -40.38
CA GLY A 62 8.35 4.50 -39.79
C GLY A 62 9.33 4.54 -38.62
N ASN A 63 9.15 3.72 -37.59
CA ASN A 63 9.97 3.79 -36.36
C ASN A 63 11.01 2.66 -36.21
N GLY A 64 10.93 1.62 -37.02
CA GLY A 64 11.85 0.47 -36.97
C GLY A 64 11.78 -0.34 -35.67
N LEU A 65 10.75 -0.12 -34.84
CA LEU A 65 10.53 -0.88 -33.59
C LEU A 65 9.95 -2.25 -33.93
N MET A 66 10.40 -3.27 -33.20
CA MET A 66 9.87 -4.63 -33.31
C MET A 66 8.83 -4.86 -32.22
N TYR A 67 7.62 -5.20 -32.61
CA TYR A 67 6.48 -5.37 -31.70
C TYR A 67 6.20 -6.85 -31.49
N TYR A 68 6.40 -7.32 -30.25
CA TYR A 68 6.09 -8.68 -29.85
C TYR A 68 4.74 -8.70 -29.14
N LYS A 69 3.84 -9.59 -29.58
CA LYS A 69 2.62 -9.89 -28.82
C LYS A 69 2.93 -10.97 -27.80
N VAL A 70 2.72 -10.65 -26.54
CA VAL A 70 3.16 -11.50 -25.43
C VAL A 70 2.04 -11.71 -24.43
N SER A 71 1.90 -12.96 -23.98
CA SER A 71 1.07 -13.30 -22.82
C SER A 71 2.00 -13.60 -21.66
N PHE A 72 1.81 -12.94 -20.52
CA PHE A 72 2.72 -13.03 -19.37
C PHE A 72 1.93 -12.92 -18.08
N ARG A 73 2.55 -13.31 -16.96
CA ARG A 73 1.97 -13.13 -15.63
C ARG A 73 2.64 -11.96 -14.92
N LEU A 74 1.83 -11.04 -14.42
CA LEU A 74 2.28 -9.94 -13.55
C LEU A 74 2.08 -10.31 -12.09
N MET A 75 3.07 -9.99 -11.26
CA MET A 75 2.94 -10.04 -9.81
C MET A 75 2.40 -8.70 -9.32
N LEU A 76 1.20 -8.75 -8.74
CA LEU A 76 0.55 -7.58 -8.16
C LEU A 76 0.52 -7.70 -6.64
N PHE A 77 0.69 -6.58 -5.97
CA PHE A 77 0.28 -6.39 -4.60
C PHE A 77 -1.21 -6.07 -4.57
N ALA A 78 -1.98 -7.05 -4.10
CA ALA A 78 -3.42 -7.02 -3.98
C ALA A 78 -3.79 -7.76 -2.68
N PRO A 79 -3.72 -7.07 -1.54
CA PRO A 79 -4.17 -7.66 -0.28
C PRO A 79 -5.68 -7.91 -0.32
N PHE A 80 -6.17 -8.79 0.54
CA PHE A 80 -7.60 -9.08 0.67
C PHE A 80 -8.16 -8.57 2.00
N VAL A 81 -9.46 -8.33 2.05
CA VAL A 81 -10.15 -7.91 3.28
C VAL A 81 -10.02 -9.00 4.34
N GLY A 82 -9.53 -8.64 5.52
CA GLY A 82 -9.23 -9.54 6.62
C GLY A 82 -7.79 -10.04 6.67
N GLU A 83 -6.94 -9.70 5.70
CA GLU A 83 -5.53 -10.07 5.73
C GLU A 83 -4.76 -9.32 6.82
N VAL A 84 -3.93 -10.03 7.60
CA VAL A 84 -3.06 -9.43 8.62
C VAL A 84 -1.67 -9.21 8.06
N ILE A 85 -1.17 -7.98 8.14
CA ILE A 85 0.12 -7.57 7.58
C ILE A 85 0.89 -6.77 8.64
N VAL A 86 2.21 -6.92 8.67
CA VAL A 86 3.11 -6.11 9.49
C VAL A 86 3.71 -5.01 8.63
N GLY A 87 3.57 -3.76 9.06
CA GLY A 87 4.15 -2.59 8.43
C GLY A 87 4.85 -1.69 9.45
N ARG A 88 5.39 -0.58 8.98
CA ARG A 88 6.01 0.44 9.83
C ARG A 88 5.18 1.71 9.83
N VAL A 89 5.00 2.31 10.99
CA VAL A 89 4.33 3.61 11.11
C VAL A 89 5.21 4.67 10.43
N LEU A 90 4.67 5.38 9.44
CA LEU A 90 5.38 6.44 8.75
C LEU A 90 5.17 7.78 9.45
N SER A 91 3.90 8.13 9.68
CA SER A 91 3.51 9.41 10.25
C SER A 91 2.14 9.31 10.88
N THR A 92 1.94 10.04 11.96
CA THR A 92 0.67 10.11 12.67
C THR A 92 0.07 11.51 12.54
N THR A 93 -1.20 11.57 12.16
CA THR A 93 -2.00 12.80 12.07
C THR A 93 -3.24 12.62 12.94
N LYS A 94 -3.85 13.71 13.42
CA LYS A 94 -5.09 13.64 14.22
C LYS A 94 -6.21 12.80 13.58
N SER A 95 -6.26 12.75 12.25
CA SER A 95 -7.31 12.06 11.49
C SER A 95 -6.96 10.63 11.08
N TYR A 96 -5.67 10.27 11.03
CA TYR A 96 -5.23 8.94 10.59
C TYR A 96 -3.78 8.64 11.00
N ILE A 97 -3.47 7.36 11.11
CA ILE A 97 -2.10 6.84 11.19
C ILE A 97 -1.73 6.31 9.80
N ARG A 98 -0.63 6.79 9.24
CA ARG A 98 -0.13 6.32 7.95
C ARG A 98 0.92 5.23 8.15
N VAL A 99 0.73 4.11 7.47
CA VAL A 99 1.61 2.93 7.56
C VAL A 99 2.28 2.67 6.21
N SER A 100 3.53 2.20 6.26
CA SER A 100 4.36 1.86 5.11
C SER A 100 4.83 0.42 5.17
N LEU A 101 4.78 -0.27 4.03
CA LEU A 101 5.38 -1.58 3.79
C LEU A 101 6.73 -1.47 3.06
N GLY A 102 7.28 -0.26 2.96
CA GLY A 102 8.48 0.04 2.17
C GLY A 102 8.15 0.35 0.72
N PHE A 103 7.61 -0.63 -0.03
CA PHE A 103 7.22 -0.43 -1.44
C PHE A 103 5.84 0.23 -1.62
N PHE A 104 5.01 0.20 -0.59
CA PHE A 104 3.66 0.79 -0.57
C PHE A 104 3.45 1.60 0.71
N GLN A 105 2.88 2.81 0.59
CA GLN A 105 2.81 3.79 1.69
C GLN A 105 1.41 4.34 1.94
N ASP A 106 0.42 3.99 1.12
CA ASP A 106 -0.93 4.55 1.18
C ASP A 106 -1.86 3.61 1.96
N ILE A 107 -1.43 3.27 3.18
CA ILE A 107 -2.18 2.50 4.17
C ILE A 107 -2.56 3.44 5.30
N TYR A 108 -3.84 3.48 5.64
CA TYR A 108 -4.39 4.41 6.62
C TYR A 108 -5.18 3.66 7.68
N ILE A 109 -4.91 3.98 8.95
CA ILE A 109 -5.72 3.54 10.08
C ILE A 109 -6.46 4.76 10.59
N VAL A 110 -7.78 4.74 10.54
CA VAL A 110 -8.63 5.82 11.05
C VAL A 110 -8.91 5.62 12.54
N PRO A 111 -9.14 6.70 13.32
CA PRO A 111 -9.46 6.60 14.74
C PRO A 111 -10.66 5.71 15.06
N SER A 112 -11.63 5.63 14.15
CA SER A 112 -12.81 4.76 14.30
C SER A 112 -12.49 3.26 14.24
N LEU A 113 -11.31 2.89 13.73
CA LEU A 113 -10.82 1.50 13.60
C LEU A 113 -9.67 1.19 14.57
N LEU A 114 -9.45 2.05 15.57
CA LEU A 114 -8.54 1.80 16.69
C LEU A 114 -9.25 0.96 17.77
N PRO A 115 -8.49 0.26 18.63
CA PRO A 115 -9.08 -0.44 19.77
C PRO A 115 -9.84 0.53 20.69
N PRO A 116 -10.81 0.01 21.46
CA PRO A 116 -11.42 0.79 22.53
C PRO A 116 -10.31 1.27 23.50
N ASN A 117 -10.50 2.46 24.07
CA ASN A 117 -9.53 3.14 24.93
C ASN A 117 -8.28 3.69 24.22
N SER A 118 -8.37 3.98 22.91
CA SER A 118 -7.37 4.78 22.19
C SER A 118 -7.72 6.26 22.13
N ALA A 119 -6.72 7.12 22.32
CA ALA A 119 -6.86 8.57 22.18
C ALA A 119 -5.63 9.19 21.50
N TYR A 120 -5.83 10.35 20.88
CA TYR A 120 -4.75 11.15 20.31
C TYR A 120 -4.23 12.15 21.33
N ASP A 121 -2.92 12.18 21.56
CA ASP A 121 -2.24 13.17 22.39
C ASP A 121 -1.68 14.31 21.51
N PRO A 122 -2.22 15.54 21.60
CA PRO A 122 -1.71 16.68 20.81
C PRO A 122 -0.29 17.10 21.16
N GLN A 123 0.20 16.80 22.37
CA GLN A 123 1.54 17.20 22.80
C GLN A 123 2.61 16.31 22.17
N GLN A 124 2.38 14.99 22.19
CA GLN A 124 3.28 13.99 21.59
C GLN A 124 3.03 13.79 20.09
N LYS A 125 1.88 14.26 19.57
CA LYS A 125 1.40 14.04 18.20
C LYS A 125 1.31 12.56 17.81
N ALA A 126 1.00 11.71 18.78
CA ALA A 126 0.90 10.28 18.64
C ALA A 126 -0.44 9.78 19.18
N PHE A 127 -0.92 8.66 18.64
CA PHE A 127 -1.99 7.91 19.29
C PHE A 127 -1.39 7.05 20.38
N PHE A 128 -2.12 6.93 21.48
CA PHE A 128 -1.81 5.96 22.52
C PHE A 128 -3.02 5.09 22.79
N TRP A 129 -2.75 3.90 23.27
CA TRP A 129 -3.72 2.95 23.77
C TRP A 129 -3.45 2.69 25.24
N VAL A 130 -4.51 2.59 26.03
CA VAL A 130 -4.42 2.19 27.44
C VAL A 130 -5.01 0.80 27.57
N ALA A 131 -4.16 -0.15 27.97
CA ALA A 131 -4.60 -1.49 28.34
C ALA A 131 -5.28 -1.39 29.71
N SER A 132 -6.60 -1.22 29.72
CA SER A 132 -7.41 -1.26 30.95
C SER A 132 -8.06 -2.64 31.06
N ASP A 133 -7.97 -3.26 32.24
CA ASP A 133 -8.62 -4.53 32.56
C ASP A 133 -10.15 -4.37 32.75
N ASP A 134 -10.63 -3.14 32.91
CA ASP A 134 -12.05 -2.83 33.02
C ASP A 134 -12.64 -2.63 31.61
N GLU A 135 -13.68 -3.42 31.28
CA GLU A 135 -14.51 -3.34 30.05
C GLU A 135 -15.22 -1.98 29.86
N SER A 136 -14.99 -0.99 30.72
CA SER A 136 -15.53 0.34 30.56
C SER A 136 -14.77 1.12 29.47
N THR A 137 -15.46 1.47 28.39
CA THR A 137 -14.97 2.44 27.40
C THR A 137 -14.84 3.80 28.08
N LEU A 138 -13.61 4.22 28.37
CA LEU A 138 -13.35 5.55 28.94
C LEU A 138 -13.54 6.62 27.86
N THR A 139 -14.09 7.78 28.26
CA THR A 139 -14.17 8.93 27.35
C THR A 139 -12.79 9.51 27.07
N GLN A 140 -12.64 10.20 25.94
CA GLN A 140 -11.35 10.79 25.51
C GLN A 140 -10.70 11.67 26.60
N GLU A 141 -11.50 12.37 27.41
CA GLU A 141 -11.02 13.20 28.52
C GLU A 141 -10.47 12.36 29.68
N GLN A 142 -11.07 11.20 29.96
CA GLN A 142 -10.61 10.30 31.01
C GLN A 142 -9.31 9.59 30.61
N LEU A 143 -9.19 9.22 29.32
CA LEU A 143 -7.95 8.63 28.77
C LEU A 143 -6.77 9.61 28.86
N LEU A 144 -7.01 10.90 28.59
CA LEU A 144 -5.99 11.95 28.71
C LEU A 144 -5.58 12.25 30.17
N ASN A 145 -6.39 11.86 31.15
CA ASN A 145 -6.08 11.99 32.57
C ASN A 145 -5.44 10.72 33.18
N THR A 146 -5.30 9.65 32.41
CA THR A 146 -4.67 8.39 32.85
C THR A 146 -3.15 8.56 32.99
N VAL A 147 -2.51 7.78 33.86
CA VAL A 147 -1.07 7.87 34.14
C VAL A 147 -0.26 7.61 32.86
N VAL A 148 0.75 8.45 32.58
CA VAL A 148 1.56 8.37 31.35
C VAL A 148 2.29 7.02 31.21
N SER A 149 2.63 6.36 32.33
CA SER A 149 3.29 5.05 32.33
C SER A 149 2.43 3.90 31.82
N GLU A 150 1.10 4.04 31.84
CA GLU A 150 0.15 3.03 31.35
C GLU A 150 -0.22 3.24 29.87
N ARG A 151 0.29 4.33 29.26
CA ARG A 151 0.03 4.67 27.87
C ARG A 151 1.01 3.97 26.95
N LEU A 152 0.46 3.13 26.08
CA LEU A 152 1.18 2.48 25.00
C LEU A 152 1.09 3.35 23.76
N TYR A 153 2.13 4.13 23.50
CA TYR A 153 2.20 5.02 22.34
C TYR A 153 2.46 4.24 21.05
N ILE A 154 2.01 4.82 19.93
CA ILE A 154 2.31 4.38 18.58
C ILE A 154 3.27 5.41 17.97
N ASP A 155 4.57 5.11 18.04
CA ASP A 155 5.60 6.03 17.57
C ASP A 155 5.92 5.82 16.08
N PRO A 156 6.34 6.89 15.38
CA PRO A 156 6.79 6.77 13.99
C PRO A 156 8.04 5.88 13.92
N GLY A 157 8.03 4.92 13.00
CA GLY A 157 9.10 3.95 12.77
C GLY A 157 8.86 2.57 13.38
N GLU A 158 7.93 2.45 14.33
CA GLU A 158 7.62 1.17 14.98
C GLU A 158 6.89 0.20 14.05
N ALA A 159 7.13 -1.10 14.26
CA ALA A 159 6.47 -2.16 13.55
C ALA A 159 5.06 -2.39 14.11
N ILE A 160 4.04 -2.14 13.28
CA ILE A 160 2.63 -2.28 13.60
C ILE A 160 2.02 -3.43 12.79
N ARG A 161 1.34 -4.33 13.49
CA ARG A 161 0.53 -5.41 12.90
C ARG A 161 -0.90 -4.91 12.75
N PHE A 162 -1.40 -4.90 11.53
CA PHE A 162 -2.75 -4.43 11.23
C PHE A 162 -3.48 -5.43 10.35
N ARG A 163 -4.80 -5.40 10.41
CA ARG A 163 -5.69 -6.17 9.54
C ARG A 163 -6.28 -5.24 8.48
N VAL A 164 -6.36 -5.71 7.24
CA VAL A 164 -7.00 -4.96 6.15
C VAL A 164 -8.50 -4.98 6.38
N ASP A 165 -9.12 -3.81 6.51
CA ASP A 165 -10.57 -3.67 6.67
C ASP A 165 -11.25 -3.50 5.31
N SER A 166 -10.78 -2.52 4.54
CA SER A 166 -11.37 -2.17 3.25
C SER A 166 -10.32 -1.61 2.29
N ILE A 167 -10.57 -1.79 0.99
CA ILE A 167 -9.68 -1.35 -0.08
C ILE A 167 -10.48 -0.41 -0.96
N GLU A 168 -10.04 0.85 -1.00
CA GLU A 168 -10.66 1.88 -1.81
C GLU A 168 -9.78 2.18 -3.03
N TRP A 169 -10.42 2.23 -4.19
CA TRP A 169 -9.75 2.61 -5.43
C TRP A 169 -10.33 3.92 -5.94
N GLN A 170 -9.45 4.86 -6.26
CA GLN A 170 -9.81 6.15 -6.82
C GLN A 170 -9.15 6.31 -8.18
N ASP A 171 -9.97 6.51 -9.21
CA ASP A 171 -9.48 6.76 -10.55
C ASP A 171 -8.86 8.16 -10.62
N VAL A 172 -7.53 8.23 -10.68
CA VAL A 172 -6.78 9.48 -10.84
C VAL A 172 -6.63 9.89 -12.31
N ARG A 173 -7.65 9.65 -13.13
CA ARG A 173 -7.70 10.20 -14.48
C ARG A 173 -7.60 11.72 -14.40
N PRO A 174 -6.66 12.36 -15.13
CA PRO A 174 -6.54 13.81 -15.12
C PRO A 174 -7.85 14.42 -15.62
N THR A 175 -8.41 15.33 -14.83
CA THR A 175 -9.62 16.05 -15.20
C THR A 175 -9.36 16.77 -16.54
N PRO A 176 -10.25 16.64 -17.55
CA PRO A 176 -10.06 17.31 -18.83
C PRO A 176 -9.88 18.82 -18.66
N GLN A 177 -8.96 19.42 -19.44
CA GLN A 177 -8.68 20.86 -19.39
C GLN A 177 -9.93 21.74 -19.59
N ALA A 178 -10.94 21.25 -20.30
CA ALA A 178 -12.23 21.91 -20.46
C ALA A 178 -12.98 22.12 -19.13
N MET A 179 -12.93 21.14 -18.21
CA MET A 179 -13.56 21.27 -16.89
C MET A 179 -12.71 22.08 -15.91
N LEU A 180 -11.38 22.08 -16.07
CA LEU A 180 -10.45 22.92 -15.30
C LEU A 180 -10.64 24.42 -15.61
N ALA A 181 -11.08 24.76 -16.82
CA ALA A 181 -11.39 26.15 -17.21
C ALA A 181 -12.70 26.67 -16.58
N GLU A 182 -13.66 25.80 -16.30
CA GLU A 182 -14.92 26.14 -15.62
C GLU A 182 -14.76 26.24 -14.09
N MET A 183 -13.83 25.46 -13.52
CA MET A 183 -13.43 25.52 -12.12
C MET A 183 -12.31 26.55 -11.89
N ASN A 184 -12.59 27.80 -12.25
CA ASN A 184 -11.88 29.05 -11.94
C ASN A 184 -10.53 28.96 -11.20
N GLY A 185 -9.52 28.32 -11.79
CA GLY A 185 -8.11 28.48 -11.42
C GLY A 185 -7.72 28.20 -9.96
N GLU A 186 -8.53 27.48 -9.17
CA GLU A 186 -8.08 26.98 -7.88
C GLU A 186 -7.16 25.78 -8.14
N ALA A 187 -5.88 26.08 -8.36
CA ALA A 187 -4.84 25.13 -8.04
C ALA A 187 -5.03 24.75 -6.57
N VAL A 188 -5.65 23.59 -6.32
CA VAL A 188 -5.90 23.08 -4.98
C VAL A 188 -4.54 22.75 -4.36
N GLU A 189 -3.90 23.76 -3.79
CA GLU A 189 -2.73 23.62 -2.94
C GLU A 189 -3.09 22.63 -1.82
N GLY A 190 -2.32 21.55 -1.73
CA GLY A 190 -2.33 20.70 -0.55
C GLY A 190 -3.50 19.72 -0.40
N LYS A 191 -4.04 19.10 -1.47
CA LYS A 191 -4.88 17.89 -1.26
C LYS A 191 -4.12 16.89 -0.38
N ASP A 192 -4.77 16.42 0.67
CA ASP A 192 -4.20 15.50 1.65
C ASP A 192 -3.62 14.26 0.94
N PRO A 193 -2.54 13.65 1.46
CA PRO A 193 -1.95 12.45 0.87
C PRO A 193 -3.00 11.36 0.62
N ILE A 194 -4.00 11.28 1.49
CA ILE A 194 -5.13 10.35 1.36
C ILE A 194 -5.96 10.63 0.12
N GLU A 195 -6.17 11.86 -0.33
CA GLU A 195 -7.00 12.17 -1.51
C GLU A 195 -6.25 12.03 -2.83
N LYS A 196 -4.92 12.04 -2.79
CA LYS A 196 -4.06 11.87 -3.98
C LYS A 196 -3.84 10.40 -4.34
N ALA A 197 -3.96 9.51 -3.35
CA ALA A 197 -3.70 8.09 -3.55
C ALA A 197 -4.79 7.44 -4.41
N GLY A 198 -4.41 6.90 -5.58
CA GLY A 198 -5.33 6.15 -6.44
C GLY A 198 -5.67 4.75 -5.89
N PHE A 199 -4.90 4.27 -4.92
CA PHE A 199 -5.10 2.99 -4.24
C PHE A 199 -4.86 3.19 -2.76
N LYS A 200 -5.90 3.02 -1.96
CA LYS A 200 -5.88 3.24 -0.52
C LYS A 200 -6.31 1.98 0.18
N ILE A 201 -5.60 1.65 1.26
CA ILE A 201 -5.95 0.53 2.12
C ILE A 201 -6.34 1.11 3.47
N LEU A 202 -7.58 0.87 3.88
CA LEU A 202 -8.02 1.13 5.24
C LEU A 202 -7.72 -0.11 6.10
N ALA A 203 -7.03 0.13 7.20
CA ALA A 203 -6.57 -0.90 8.10
C ALA A 203 -7.18 -0.70 9.49
N THR A 204 -7.41 -1.81 10.18
CA THR A 204 -7.91 -1.87 11.56
C THR A 204 -6.88 -2.52 12.47
N ILE A 205 -6.84 -2.04 13.71
CA ILE A 205 -6.03 -2.62 14.80
C ILE A 205 -6.87 -2.92 16.05
N ALA A 206 -8.20 -2.98 15.90
CA ALA A 206 -9.13 -3.10 17.02
C ALA A 206 -9.12 -4.48 17.72
N GLU A 207 -8.58 -5.51 17.07
CA GLU A 207 -8.58 -6.88 17.62
C GLU A 207 -7.34 -7.16 18.48
N SER A 208 -7.51 -8.02 19.48
CA SER A 208 -6.42 -8.48 20.33
C SER A 208 -5.33 -9.18 19.50
N GLY A 209 -4.06 -8.81 19.73
CA GLY A 209 -2.92 -9.29 18.94
C GLY A 209 -2.59 -8.43 17.70
N LEU A 210 -3.39 -7.40 17.40
CA LEU A 210 -3.06 -6.32 16.47
C LEU A 210 -2.51 -5.10 17.23
N GLY A 211 -1.91 -4.16 16.51
CA GLY A 211 -1.23 -2.99 17.08
C GLY A 211 0.29 -3.11 17.01
N VAL A 212 0.99 -2.33 17.83
CA VAL A 212 2.46 -2.35 17.83
C VAL A 212 2.95 -3.72 18.30
N THR A 213 3.90 -4.29 17.59
CA THR A 213 4.49 -5.61 17.91
C THR A 213 5.04 -5.66 19.35
N ALA A 214 5.61 -4.56 19.83
CA ALA A 214 6.09 -4.39 21.20
C ALA A 214 5.01 -4.53 22.29
N TRP A 215 3.73 -4.34 21.96
CA TRP A 215 2.63 -4.53 22.92
C TRP A 215 2.36 -6.00 23.23
N TRP A 216 2.88 -6.91 22.40
CA TRP A 216 2.64 -8.35 22.50
C TRP A 216 3.96 -9.12 22.67
N PRO A 217 4.74 -8.86 23.76
CA PRO A 217 5.96 -9.60 24.03
C PRO A 217 5.61 -11.06 24.33
N GLY A 218 5.97 -11.97 23.42
CA GLY A 218 5.74 -13.41 23.61
C GLY A 218 5.25 -14.21 22.41
N ARG A 219 5.22 -13.65 21.19
CA ARG A 219 4.81 -14.41 19.99
C ARG A 219 5.86 -14.54 18.89
N GLU A 220 6.98 -13.82 18.97
CA GLU A 220 8.08 -13.90 17.97
C GLU A 220 9.15 -14.96 18.31
N GLU A 221 9.26 -15.42 19.57
CA GLU A 221 10.25 -16.46 19.95
C GLU A 221 9.95 -17.87 19.40
N ASN A 222 8.77 -18.11 18.81
CA ASN A 222 8.40 -19.45 18.32
C ASN A 222 8.65 -19.68 16.82
N GLU A 223 9.09 -18.67 16.05
CA GLU A 223 9.41 -18.87 14.62
C GLU A 223 10.88 -19.24 14.38
N GLU A 224 11.79 -19.00 15.33
CA GLU A 224 13.21 -19.40 15.20
C GLU A 224 13.49 -20.86 15.64
N MET A 225 12.50 -21.58 16.19
CA MET A 225 12.67 -22.96 16.71
C MET A 225 12.38 -24.07 15.67
N TYR A 226 12.23 -23.74 14.39
CA TYR A 226 11.99 -24.71 13.30
C TYR A 226 13.08 -24.75 12.22
N GLU A 227 14.27 -24.21 12.51
CA GLU A 227 15.47 -24.45 11.71
C GLU A 227 16.55 -25.17 12.54
N GLU A 228 16.31 -26.43 12.92
CA GLU A 228 17.36 -27.44 13.17
C GLU A 228 16.95 -28.82 12.62
#